data_AF-A0A646ILM1-F1
#
_entry.id   AF-A0A646ILM1-F1
#
_cell.length_a   1.000
_cell.length_b   1.000
_cell.length_c   1.000
_cell.angle_alpha   90.00
_cell.angle_beta   90.00
_cell.angle_gamma   90.00
#
_symmetry.space_group_name_H-M   'P 1'
#
loop_
_entity.id
_entity.type
_entity.pdbx_description
1 polymer ?
#
loop_
_entity_poly.entity_id
_entity_poly.type
_entity_poly.pdbx_seq_one_letter_code
_entity_poly.pdbx_strand_id
1 'polypeptide(L)'
;MAHKLRTRMRDLLQAQAEDEDDAAGETGRLLSVSMLPARLGKRDVFYEEGDTAPGLDTAIEIMVDASGSMSGITTVVTDCLMAVGDACAEFNGLVDVSMSFFNDGRTVLLKHDETWKAHRSQIAACYRPTGGTMWASSAMTALASVASSRRNR
;
A
#
# COMPACT_ATOMS: atom_id res chain seq x y z
N MET A 1 15.58 6.18 8.14
CA MET A 1 14.71 6.37 6.96
C MET A 1 13.27 5.91 7.20
N ALA A 2 13.03 4.74 7.83
CA ALA A 2 11.70 4.20 8.11
C ALA A 2 10.69 5.20 8.72
N HIS A 3 11.12 6.03 9.68
CA HIS A 3 10.24 7.00 10.35
C HIS A 3 9.59 8.03 9.40
N LYS A 4 10.33 8.52 8.39
CA LYS A 4 9.81 9.50 7.42
C LYS A 4 8.81 8.84 6.47
N LEU A 5 9.17 7.67 5.92
CA LEU A 5 8.28 6.90 5.05
C LEU A 5 6.98 6.56 5.78
N ARG A 6 7.09 6.06 7.01
CA ARG A 6 5.95 5.77 7.88
C ARG A 6 5.03 6.96 8.07
N THR A 7 5.59 8.10 8.50
CA THR A 7 4.79 9.31 8.76
C THR A 7 4.08 9.74 7.49
N ARG A 8 4.80 9.74 6.35
CA ARG A 8 4.19 10.13 5.08
C ARG A 8 3.12 9.16 4.59
N MET A 9 3.32 7.86 4.76
CA MET A 9 2.30 6.85 4.41
C MET A 9 1.06 7.03 5.28
N ARG A 10 1.23 7.27 6.58
CA ARG A 10 0.12 7.55 7.49
C ARG A 10 -0.65 8.79 7.05
N ASP A 11 0.05 9.90 6.80
CA ASP A 11 -0.58 11.15 6.37
C ASP A 11 -1.36 10.97 5.05
N LEU A 12 -0.83 10.21 4.10
CA LEU A 12 -1.49 9.95 2.81
C LEU A 12 -2.70 9.03 2.94
N LEU A 13 -2.60 7.97 3.74
CA LEU A 13 -3.71 7.06 4.02
C LEU A 13 -4.82 7.78 4.78
N GLN A 14 -4.45 8.65 5.72
CA GLN A 14 -5.39 9.47 6.48
C GLN A 14 -6.06 10.53 5.59
N ALA A 15 -5.29 11.23 4.75
CA ALA A 15 -5.85 12.19 3.80
C ALA A 15 -6.83 11.53 2.82
N GLN A 16 -6.55 10.30 2.38
CA GLN A 16 -7.45 9.56 1.50
C GLN A 16 -8.73 9.12 2.23
N ALA A 17 -8.64 8.75 3.51
CA ALA A 17 -9.81 8.46 4.32
C ALA A 17 -10.66 9.72 4.60
N GLU A 18 -10.01 10.88 4.80
CA GLU A 18 -10.67 12.17 5.10
C GLU A 18 -11.27 12.85 3.85
N ASP A 19 -10.68 12.69 2.66
CA ASP A 19 -11.25 13.22 1.39
C ASP A 19 -12.55 12.51 0.98
N GLU A 20 -12.82 11.32 1.52
CA GLU A 20 -14.02 10.52 1.25
C GLU A 20 -15.19 10.82 2.20
N ASP A 21 -14.96 11.53 3.31
CA ASP A 21 -15.95 11.65 4.40
C ASP A 21 -16.99 12.80 4.21
N ASP A 22 -16.67 13.89 3.50
CA ASP A 22 -17.57 15.05 3.44
C ASP A 22 -17.64 15.70 2.03
N ALA A 23 -18.77 15.50 1.33
CA ALA A 23 -19.10 16.25 0.12
C ALA A 23 -20.20 17.28 0.40
N ALA A 24 -19.94 18.55 0.04
CA ALA A 24 -20.99 19.56 -0.03
C ALA A 24 -21.76 19.38 -1.34
N GLY A 25 -23.09 19.32 -1.27
CA GLY A 25 -23.96 19.11 -2.41
C GLY A 25 -25.20 20.01 -2.41
N GLU A 26 -26.00 19.88 -3.48
CA GLU A 26 -27.28 20.57 -3.65
C GLU A 26 -28.44 19.89 -2.88
N THR A 27 -28.20 18.71 -2.29
CA THR A 27 -29.16 17.87 -1.56
C THR A 27 -28.57 17.33 -0.25
N GLY A 28 -29.41 16.93 0.72
CA GLY A 28 -28.98 16.39 2.01
C GLY A 28 -29.38 17.23 3.24
N ARG A 29 -28.62 17.12 4.33
CA ARG A 29 -28.87 17.84 5.60
C ARG A 29 -28.29 19.25 5.53
N LEU A 30 -29.07 20.28 5.85
CA LEU A 30 -28.61 21.67 5.78
C LEU A 30 -27.44 21.94 6.75
N LEU A 31 -26.31 22.42 6.23
CA LEU A 31 -25.19 22.89 7.04
C LEU A 31 -25.46 24.34 7.47
N SER A 32 -25.66 24.56 8.77
CA SER A 32 -26.00 25.88 9.32
C SER A 32 -24.91 26.93 9.02
N VAL A 33 -23.65 26.50 8.93
CA VAL A 33 -22.49 27.34 8.59
C VAL A 33 -22.45 27.75 7.11
N SER A 34 -23.10 27.00 6.22
CA SER A 34 -23.12 27.24 4.77
C SER A 34 -24.26 28.16 4.31
N MET A 35 -25.15 28.58 5.22
CA MET A 35 -26.28 29.46 4.89
C MET A 35 -25.89 30.89 4.47
N LEU A 36 -24.79 31.42 4.99
CA LEU A 36 -24.29 32.75 4.59
C LEU A 36 -23.72 32.73 3.16
N PRO A 37 -22.84 31.79 2.79
CA PRO A 37 -22.43 31.58 1.40
C PRO A 37 -23.59 31.26 0.42
N ALA A 38 -24.64 30.57 0.89
CA ALA A 38 -25.84 30.29 0.09
C ALA A 38 -26.50 31.56 -0.45
N ARG A 39 -26.61 32.59 0.41
CA ARG A 39 -27.16 33.90 0.04
C ARG A 39 -26.30 34.64 -0.98
N LEU A 40 -25.03 34.26 -1.11
CA LEU A 40 -24.08 34.79 -2.09
C LEU A 40 -24.01 33.94 -3.37
N GLY A 41 -24.91 32.96 -3.53
CA GLY A 41 -25.06 32.19 -4.77
C GLY A 41 -24.27 30.88 -4.83
N LYS A 42 -23.62 30.44 -3.75
CA LYS A 42 -23.11 29.06 -3.67
C LYS A 42 -24.27 28.09 -3.49
N ARG A 43 -24.36 27.07 -4.35
CA ARG A 43 -25.45 26.08 -4.35
C ARG A 43 -25.22 24.91 -3.38
N ASP A 44 -23.96 24.62 -3.07
CA ASP A 44 -23.57 23.49 -2.23
C ASP A 44 -23.70 23.87 -0.74
N VAL A 45 -24.91 23.73 -0.21
CA VAL A 45 -25.27 24.19 1.16
C VAL A 45 -25.77 23.04 2.03
N PHE A 46 -25.91 21.87 1.43
CA PHE A 46 -26.34 20.65 2.08
C PHE A 46 -25.16 19.70 2.21
N TYR A 47 -25.19 18.95 3.31
CA TYR A 47 -24.30 17.85 3.61
C TYR A 47 -24.95 16.55 3.18
N GLU A 48 -24.28 15.81 2.32
CA GLU A 48 -24.57 14.39 2.13
C GLU A 48 -23.57 13.61 2.97
N GLU A 49 -24.07 12.75 3.86
CA GLU A 49 -23.22 11.71 4.47
C GLU A 49 -22.66 10.90 3.30
N GLY A 50 -21.34 10.91 3.14
CA GLY A 50 -20.67 10.01 2.21
C GLY A 50 -21.04 8.57 2.54
N ASP A 51 -21.10 7.71 1.52
CA ASP A 51 -21.10 6.27 1.78
C ASP A 51 -19.89 5.96 2.69
N THR A 52 -20.09 5.09 3.70
CA THR A 52 -18.98 4.66 4.56
C THR A 52 -17.82 4.23 3.67
N ALA A 53 -16.69 4.95 3.76
CA ALA A 53 -15.53 4.70 2.94
C ALA A 53 -15.27 3.19 2.90
N PRO A 54 -15.10 2.56 1.72
CA PRO A 54 -14.99 1.10 1.56
C PRO A 54 -13.68 0.52 2.13
N GLY A 55 -13.15 1.11 3.21
CA GLY A 55 -11.81 0.91 3.68
C GLY A 55 -10.79 1.27 2.60
N LEU A 56 -9.53 1.41 3.00
CA LEU A 56 -8.44 1.43 2.02
C LEU A 56 -8.34 0.03 1.37
N ASP A 57 -8.94 -0.16 0.19
CA ASP A 57 -8.73 -1.38 -0.63
C ASP A 57 -7.44 -1.28 -1.45
N THR A 58 -6.33 -1.14 -0.74
CA THR A 58 -5.00 -1.02 -1.33
C THR A 58 -4.21 -2.29 -1.13
N ALA A 59 -3.82 -2.92 -2.24
CA ALA A 59 -2.87 -4.01 -2.27
C ALA A 59 -1.55 -3.52 -2.88
N ILE A 60 -0.43 -3.77 -2.20
CA ILE A 60 0.91 -3.40 -2.64
C ILE A 60 1.72 -4.67 -2.84
N GLU A 61 2.27 -4.86 -4.03
CA GLU A 61 3.33 -5.86 -4.26
C GLU A 61 4.67 -5.14 -4.35
N ILE A 62 5.62 -5.59 -3.52
CA ILE A 62 7.03 -5.17 -3.61
C ILE A 62 7.83 -6.30 -4.23
N MET A 63 8.39 -6.04 -5.40
CA MET A 63 9.29 -6.95 -6.09
C MET A 63 10.73 -6.47 -5.96
N VAL A 64 11.62 -7.35 -5.51
CA VAL A 64 13.04 -7.03 -5.32
C VAL A 64 13.91 -7.87 -6.22
N ASP A 65 14.78 -7.20 -6.96
CA ASP A 65 15.76 -7.85 -7.83
C ASP A 65 16.76 -8.66 -6.99
N ALA A 66 16.86 -9.94 -7.30
CA ALA A 66 17.79 -10.91 -6.73
C ALA A 66 18.68 -11.53 -7.82
N SER A 67 18.90 -10.83 -8.93
CA SER A 67 19.86 -11.22 -9.96
C SER A 67 21.32 -11.09 -9.48
N GLY A 68 22.25 -11.73 -10.19
CA GLY A 68 23.67 -11.74 -9.80
C GLY A 68 24.31 -10.34 -9.72
N SER A 69 23.79 -9.36 -10.45
CA SER A 69 24.26 -7.96 -10.41
C SER A 69 24.07 -7.30 -9.03
N MET A 70 23.16 -7.82 -8.22
CA MET A 70 22.82 -7.31 -6.88
C MET A 70 23.74 -7.84 -5.77
N SER A 71 24.66 -8.76 -6.09
CA SER A 71 25.55 -9.42 -5.12
C SER A 71 26.43 -8.45 -4.30
N GLY A 72 26.80 -7.30 -4.87
CA GLY A 72 27.61 -6.29 -4.17
C GLY A 72 26.86 -5.43 -3.16
N ILE A 73 25.52 -5.50 -3.12
CA ILE A 73 24.68 -4.61 -2.31
C ILE A 73 23.68 -5.35 -1.42
N THR A 74 23.93 -6.63 -1.14
CA THR A 74 23.01 -7.51 -0.41
C THR A 74 22.54 -6.92 0.92
N THR A 75 23.48 -6.45 1.74
CA THR A 75 23.17 -5.87 3.06
C THR A 75 22.27 -4.63 2.94
N VAL A 76 22.54 -3.76 1.97
CA VAL A 76 21.74 -2.55 1.73
C VAL A 76 20.31 -2.92 1.33
N VAL A 77 20.16 -3.91 0.45
CA VAL A 77 18.85 -4.39 0.01
C VAL A 77 18.07 -4.98 1.18
N THR A 78 18.71 -5.83 2.00
CA THR A 78 18.06 -6.44 3.17
C THR A 78 17.68 -5.40 4.23
N ASP A 79 18.50 -4.36 4.44
CA ASP A 79 18.20 -3.28 5.39
C ASP A 79 17.03 -2.42 4.92
N CYS A 80 16.99 -2.10 3.61
CA CYS A 80 15.87 -1.40 3.00
C CYS A 80 14.57 -2.23 3.11
N LEU A 81 14.63 -3.52 2.82
CA LEU A 81 13.49 -4.42 2.96
C LEU A 81 12.98 -4.51 4.40
N MET A 82 13.90 -4.60 5.38
CA MET A 82 13.52 -4.56 6.79
C MET A 82 12.81 -3.25 7.14
N ALA A 83 13.34 -2.12 6.69
CA ALA A 83 12.75 -0.81 6.95
C ALA A 83 11.37 -0.63 6.30
N VAL A 84 11.19 -1.14 5.08
CA VAL A 84 9.90 -1.10 4.37
C VAL A 84 8.90 -2.02 5.03
N GLY A 85 9.27 -3.27 5.34
CA GLY A 85 8.38 -4.20 6.02
C GLY A 85 7.97 -3.74 7.41
N ASP A 86 8.90 -3.17 8.19
CA ASP A 86 8.60 -2.59 9.51
C ASP A 86 7.63 -1.39 9.38
N ALA A 87 7.74 -0.58 8.31
CA ALA A 87 6.79 0.49 8.04
C ALA A 87 5.41 -0.03 7.62
N CYS A 88 5.37 -1.05 6.74
CA CYS A 88 4.13 -1.66 6.27
C CYS A 88 3.36 -2.38 7.39
N ALA A 89 4.07 -2.99 8.35
CA ALA A 89 3.46 -3.72 9.45
C ALA A 89 2.56 -2.87 10.35
N GLU A 90 2.80 -1.54 10.42
CA GLU A 90 1.94 -0.61 11.16
C GLU A 90 0.57 -0.40 10.50
N PHE A 91 0.42 -0.79 9.23
CA PHE A 91 -0.80 -0.64 8.44
C PHE A 91 -1.47 -1.98 8.13
N ASN A 92 -1.10 -3.06 8.84
CA ASN A 92 -1.75 -4.36 8.70
C ASN A 92 -3.26 -4.23 8.93
N GLY A 93 -4.06 -4.73 7.97
CA GLY A 93 -5.52 -4.61 7.97
C GLY A 93 -6.06 -3.41 7.21
N LEU A 94 -5.23 -2.38 6.94
CA LEU A 94 -5.56 -1.26 6.07
C LEU A 94 -4.94 -1.38 4.68
N VAL A 95 -3.79 -2.04 4.56
CA VAL A 95 -3.10 -2.26 3.29
C VAL A 95 -2.59 -3.70 3.22
N ASP A 96 -2.92 -4.41 2.15
CA ASP A 96 -2.43 -5.77 1.91
C ASP A 96 -1.08 -5.73 1.20
N VAL A 97 -0.02 -6.14 1.90
CA VAL A 97 1.34 -6.09 1.36
C VAL A 97 1.86 -7.49 1.06
N SER A 98 2.33 -7.69 -0.16
CA SER A 98 3.10 -8.85 -0.55
C SER A 98 4.53 -8.43 -0.91
N MET A 99 5.48 -9.33 -0.70
CA MET A 99 6.87 -9.13 -1.05
C MET A 99 7.41 -10.37 -1.76
N SER A 100 8.12 -10.16 -2.86
CA SER A 100 8.77 -11.24 -3.58
C SER A 100 10.15 -10.85 -4.10
N PHE A 101 11.01 -11.85 -4.25
CA PHE A 101 12.29 -11.76 -4.93
C PHE A 101 12.13 -12.28 -6.34
N PHE A 102 12.84 -11.66 -7.30
CA PHE A 102 12.89 -12.18 -8.66
C PHE A 102 14.33 -12.27 -9.18
N ASN A 103 14.61 -13.36 -9.89
CA ASN A 103 15.84 -13.60 -10.65
C ASN A 103 15.50 -14.44 -11.89
N ASP A 104 15.96 -15.68 -11.98
CA ASP A 104 15.49 -16.68 -12.96
C ASP A 104 14.07 -17.20 -12.66
N GLY A 105 13.52 -16.87 -11.48
CA GLY A 105 12.14 -17.14 -11.11
C GLY A 105 11.65 -16.15 -10.05
N ARG A 106 10.44 -16.38 -9.53
CA ARG A 106 9.87 -15.59 -8.44
C ARG A 106 9.82 -16.41 -7.15
N THR A 107 10.35 -15.85 -6.07
CA THR A 107 10.26 -16.43 -4.71
C THR A 107 9.46 -15.48 -3.84
N VAL A 108 8.32 -15.93 -3.32
CA VAL A 108 7.48 -15.11 -2.43
C VAL A 108 8.06 -15.14 -1.03
N LEU A 109 8.33 -13.96 -0.47
CA LEU A 109 8.75 -13.79 0.92
C LEU A 109 7.53 -13.60 1.84
N LEU A 110 6.56 -12.80 1.40
CA LEU A 110 5.36 -12.43 2.16
C LEU A 110 4.16 -12.41 1.19
N LYS A 111 3.08 -13.09 1.54
CA LYS A 111 1.80 -12.99 0.81
C LYS A 111 0.90 -11.92 1.42
N HIS A 112 -0.11 -11.49 0.65
CA HIS A 112 -1.08 -10.47 1.08
C HIS A 112 -1.88 -10.85 2.34
N ASP A 113 -2.06 -12.14 2.63
CA ASP A 113 -2.77 -12.67 3.79
C ASP A 113 -1.86 -13.00 4.98
N GLU A 114 -0.55 -12.75 4.84
CA GLU A 114 0.46 -13.06 5.85
C GLU A 114 0.91 -11.80 6.62
N THR A 115 1.42 -11.98 7.84
CA THR A 115 1.88 -10.86 8.67
C THR A 115 3.40 -10.73 8.64
N TRP A 116 3.89 -9.50 8.45
CA TRP A 116 5.32 -9.20 8.39
C TRP A 116 6.16 -9.83 9.53
N LYS A 117 5.61 -9.84 10.76
CA LYS A 117 6.30 -10.31 11.96
C LYS A 117 6.83 -11.74 11.84
N ALA A 118 6.15 -12.61 11.10
CA ALA A 118 6.57 -14.00 10.90
C ALA A 118 7.73 -14.16 9.90
N HIS A 119 7.89 -13.21 8.97
CA HIS A 119 8.85 -13.31 7.85
C HIS A 119 10.08 -12.43 8.05
N ARG A 120 10.02 -11.47 8.99
CA ARG A 120 11.08 -10.51 9.27
C ARG A 120 12.47 -11.14 9.48
N SER A 121 12.56 -12.25 10.19
CA SER A 121 13.85 -12.94 10.45
C SER A 121 14.37 -13.74 9.28
N GLN A 122 13.55 -13.97 8.24
CA GLN A 122 13.88 -14.86 7.12
C GLN A 122 14.47 -14.11 5.92
N ILE A 123 14.33 -12.78 5.86
CA ILE A 123 14.78 -11.93 4.73
C ILE A 123 16.23 -12.23 4.34
N ALA A 124 17.14 -12.19 5.32
CA ALA A 124 18.57 -12.40 5.07
C ALA A 124 18.90 -13.83 4.60
N ALA A 125 18.08 -14.82 4.97
CA ALA A 125 18.26 -16.20 4.54
C ALA A 125 17.69 -16.45 3.13
N CYS A 126 16.61 -15.74 2.79
CA CYS A 126 15.87 -15.87 1.54
C CYS A 126 16.43 -15.01 0.40
N TYR A 127 17.00 -13.84 0.71
CA TYR A 127 17.56 -12.96 -0.32
C TYR A 127 18.93 -13.47 -0.77
N ARG A 128 18.96 -14.14 -1.93
CA ARG A 128 20.16 -14.73 -2.53
C ARG A 128 20.36 -14.19 -3.94
N PRO A 129 21.17 -13.14 -4.12
CA PRO A 129 21.43 -12.58 -5.44
C PRO A 129 22.22 -13.57 -6.30
N THR A 130 21.58 -14.10 -7.33
CA THR A 130 22.13 -15.10 -8.24
C THR A 130 21.35 -15.12 -9.56
N GLY A 131 21.96 -15.62 -10.63
CA GLY A 131 21.25 -15.83 -11.89
C GLY A 131 20.94 -14.54 -12.66
N GLY A 132 19.98 -14.63 -13.57
CA GLY A 132 19.53 -13.55 -14.44
C GLY A 132 18.35 -12.75 -13.89
N THR A 133 17.66 -12.04 -14.79
CA THR A 133 16.60 -11.08 -14.46
C THR A 133 15.35 -11.35 -15.31
N MET A 134 14.56 -12.35 -14.95
CA MET A 134 13.26 -12.65 -15.58
C MET A 134 12.17 -11.72 -15.05
N TRP A 135 12.31 -10.42 -15.34
CA TRP A 135 11.39 -9.37 -14.90
C TRP A 135 9.97 -9.58 -15.45
N ALA A 136 9.82 -9.77 -16.77
CA ALA A 136 8.51 -9.76 -17.42
C ALA A 136 7.57 -10.85 -16.89
N SER A 137 8.05 -12.10 -16.76
CA SER A 137 7.25 -13.21 -16.23
C SER A 137 6.92 -13.04 -14.75
N SER A 138 7.89 -12.54 -13.97
CA SER A 138 7.71 -12.30 -12.53
C SER A 138 6.68 -11.19 -12.29
N ALA A 139 6.73 -10.12 -13.09
CA ALA A 139 5.78 -9.01 -13.02
C ALA A 139 4.36 -9.45 -13.40
N MET A 140 4.19 -10.28 -14.43
CA MET A 140 2.87 -10.82 -14.79
C MET A 140 2.28 -11.68 -13.68
N THR A 141 3.11 -12.48 -13.01
CA THR A 141 2.68 -13.33 -11.89
C THR A 141 2.32 -12.50 -10.65
N ALA A 142 3.08 -11.43 -10.39
CA ALA A 142 2.78 -10.46 -9.35
C ALA A 142 1.45 -9.72 -9.61
N LEU A 143 1.22 -9.24 -10.83
CA LEU A 143 -0.04 -8.61 -11.21
C LEU A 143 -1.24 -9.54 -11.01
N ALA A 144 -1.10 -10.82 -11.38
CA ALA A 144 -2.14 -11.81 -11.13
C ALA A 144 -2.41 -12.01 -9.63
N SER A 145 -1.36 -12.00 -8.79
CA SER A 145 -1.47 -12.09 -7.33
C SER A 145 -2.26 -10.92 -6.75
N VAL A 146 -1.94 -9.69 -7.15
CA VAL A 146 -2.65 -8.47 -6.72
C VAL A 146 -4.10 -8.46 -7.21
N ALA A 147 -4.36 -8.90 -8.45
CA ALA A 147 -5.72 -9.00 -8.96
C ALA A 147 -6.55 -10.04 -8.20
N SER A 148 -5.92 -11.12 -7.74
CA SER A 148 -6.59 -12.17 -6.95
C SER A 148 -6.84 -11.78 -5.48
N SER A 149 -5.99 -10.95 -4.87
CA SER A 149 -6.18 -10.52 -3.48
C SER A 149 -7.43 -9.67 -3.33
N ARG A 150 -7.74 -8.84 -4.33
CA ARG A 150 -8.98 -8.05 -4.42
C ARG A 150 -10.27 -8.88 -4.54
N ARG A 151 -10.21 -10.12 -5.01
CA ARG A 151 -11.40 -10.96 -5.22
C ARG A 151 -11.83 -11.77 -3.99
N ASN A 152 -10.95 -11.91 -3.00
CA ASN A 152 -11.18 -12.73 -1.81
C ASN A 152 -11.56 -11.91 -0.56
N ARG A 153 -11.81 -10.61 -0.73
CA ARG A 153 -12.40 -9.72 0.28
C ARG A 153 -13.86 -9.44 -0.10
#